data_AF-A0A7C5Y3A0-F1
#
_entry.id   AF-A0A7C5Y3A0-F1
#
_cell.length_a   1.000
_cell.length_b   1.000
_cell.length_c   1.000
_cell.angle_alpha   90.00
_cell.angle_beta   90.00
_cell.angle_gamma   90.00
#
_symmetry.space_group_name_H-M   'P 1'
#
loop_
_entity.id
_entity.type
_entity.pdbx_description
1 polymer ?
#
loop_
_entity_poly.entity_id
_entity_poly.type
_entity_poly.pdbx_seq_one_letter_code
_entity_poly.pdbx_strand_id
1 'polypeptide(L)'
;MNTDHSSTPSKSEKEAKYTDPSELCIENALRDLGESINLASRDPEGASVKLCGATARAVVAIALRTGVRSVASDICELSSEALCGDRSLLNDVKRLATIIGESARSSWDSVETLRVLALEGRLEPEDVKARIGVVENIVSEAQSKVSHSSVFSVKTGLETVRRDLEGLRERLKGLEDTVTSILNTLSVVENRVSESGRILSRVVRIFWPLTVVILVVVIIVTRLLLR
;
A
#
# COMPACT_ATOMS: atom_id res chain seq x y z
N MET A 1 -8.04 49.97 19.29
CA MET A 1 -6.65 49.49 19.34
C MET A 1 -6.54 48.54 20.50
N ASN A 2 -6.36 47.25 20.18
CA ASN A 2 -5.55 46.26 20.90
C ASN A 2 -5.72 44.96 20.12
N THR A 3 -4.84 44.82 19.12
CA THR A 3 -4.38 43.54 18.62
C THR A 3 -3.70 42.81 19.78
N ASP A 4 -3.84 41.49 19.86
CA ASP A 4 -2.65 40.62 19.83
C ASP A 4 -2.98 39.12 19.88
N HIS A 5 -2.33 38.45 18.92
CA HIS A 5 -1.76 37.11 18.95
C HIS A 5 -2.68 35.88 19.02
N SER A 6 -3.30 35.63 17.87
CA SER A 6 -3.24 34.35 17.14
C SER A 6 -2.00 33.52 17.50
N SER A 7 -2.19 32.50 18.32
CA SER A 7 -1.28 31.37 18.45
C SER A 7 -1.87 30.20 17.67
N THR A 8 -1.56 30.14 16.38
CA THR A 8 -1.77 28.93 15.58
C THR A 8 -0.80 27.85 16.07
N PRO A 9 -1.28 26.67 16.50
CA PRO A 9 -0.39 25.58 16.87
C PRO A 9 0.32 25.04 15.61
N SER A 10 1.62 24.78 15.81
CA SER A 10 2.58 24.34 14.81
C SER A 10 2.22 23.00 14.16
N LYS A 11 2.51 22.93 12.86
CA LYS A 11 2.28 21.85 11.89
C LYS A 11 3.11 20.56 12.12
N SER A 12 3.42 20.21 13.38
CA SER A 12 4.34 19.10 13.71
C SER A 12 3.71 17.99 14.58
N GLU A 13 2.39 17.93 14.67
CA GLU A 13 1.71 16.94 15.51
C GLU A 13 0.59 16.25 14.71
N LYS A 14 0.55 14.92 14.76
CA LYS A 14 -0.36 13.98 14.09
C LYS A 14 0.10 13.44 12.73
N GLU A 15 1.22 12.74 12.72
CA GLU A 15 1.25 11.45 12.03
C GLU A 15 0.23 10.55 12.76
N ALA A 16 -1.03 10.60 12.34
CA ALA A 16 -2.00 9.59 12.75
C ALA A 16 -1.50 8.26 12.18
N LYS A 17 -0.86 7.46 13.04
CA LYS A 17 -0.49 6.08 12.74
C LYS A 17 -1.75 5.38 12.22
N TYR A 18 -1.81 5.17 10.91
CA TYR A 18 -2.92 4.48 10.27
C TYR A 18 -2.80 3.00 10.66
N THR A 19 -3.33 2.67 11.82
CA THR A 19 -3.41 1.29 12.30
C THR A 19 -4.48 0.59 11.46
N ASP A 20 -4.11 -0.51 10.81
CA ASP A 20 -5.06 -1.34 10.08
C ASP A 20 -6.20 -1.75 11.03
N PRO A 21 -7.48 -1.56 10.67
CA PRO A 21 -8.60 -1.85 11.55
C PRO A 21 -8.61 -3.30 12.03
N SER A 22 -8.08 -4.23 11.23
CA SER A 22 -7.94 -5.63 11.66
C SER A 22 -6.86 -5.83 12.72
N GLU A 23 -5.76 -5.08 12.69
CA GLU A 23 -4.72 -5.10 13.73
C GLU A 23 -5.25 -4.47 15.02
N LEU A 24 -5.97 -3.36 14.92
CA LEU A 24 -6.64 -2.72 16.07
C LEU A 24 -7.64 -3.67 16.74
N CYS A 25 -8.43 -4.39 15.96
CA CYS A 25 -9.35 -5.40 16.48
C CYS A 25 -8.61 -6.52 17.25
N ILE A 26 -7.47 -7.00 16.75
CA ILE A 26 -6.66 -8.01 17.47
C ILE A 26 -6.07 -7.46 18.77
N GLU A 27 -5.53 -6.24 18.75
CA GLU A 27 -4.99 -5.60 19.94
C GLU A 27 -6.06 -5.46 21.03
N ASN A 28 -7.26 -5.01 20.65
CA ASN A 28 -8.39 -4.89 21.56
C ASN A 28 -8.92 -6.27 22.02
N ALA A 29 -8.88 -7.29 21.16
CA ALA A 29 -9.27 -8.64 21.55
C ALA A 29 -8.31 -9.25 22.59
N LEU A 30 -7.00 -9.04 22.43
CA LEU A 30 -5.99 -9.48 23.39
C LEU A 30 -6.12 -8.76 24.72
N ARG A 31 -6.38 -7.44 24.69
CA ARG A 31 -6.62 -6.64 25.89
C ARG A 31 -7.83 -7.15 26.68
N ASP A 32 -8.97 -7.32 26.00
CA ASP A 32 -10.19 -7.86 26.62
C ASP A 32 -9.99 -9.26 27.19
N LEU A 33 -9.29 -10.13 26.46
CA LEU A 33 -8.97 -11.47 26.93
C LEU A 33 -8.14 -11.42 28.23
N GLY A 34 -7.10 -10.58 28.28
CA GLY A 34 -6.30 -10.36 29.48
C GLY A 34 -7.12 -9.82 30.66
N GLU A 35 -8.00 -8.85 30.41
CA GLU A 35 -8.93 -8.33 31.42
C GLU A 35 -9.89 -9.41 31.93
N SER A 36 -10.44 -10.23 31.03
CA SER A 36 -11.36 -11.31 31.39
C SER A 36 -10.73 -12.36 32.30
N ILE A 37 -9.46 -12.72 32.06
CA ILE A 37 -8.71 -13.68 32.88
C ILE A 37 -8.54 -13.14 34.30
N ASN A 38 -8.24 -11.85 34.43
CA ASN A 38 -8.09 -11.18 35.72
C ASN A 38 -9.41 -11.08 36.49
N LEU A 39 -10.53 -10.91 35.79
CA LEU A 39 -11.87 -10.76 36.36
C LEU A 39 -12.54 -12.12 36.66
N ALA A 40 -12.16 -13.20 35.98
CA ALA A 40 -12.91 -14.47 35.96
C ALA A 40 -13.29 -15.05 37.33
N SER A 41 -12.50 -14.80 38.39
CA SER A 41 -12.80 -15.29 39.76
C SER A 41 -13.41 -14.23 40.68
N ARG A 42 -13.36 -12.95 40.32
CA ARG A 42 -13.77 -11.81 41.17
C ARG A 42 -15.06 -11.18 40.70
N ASP A 43 -15.27 -11.17 39.40
CA ASP A 43 -16.40 -10.57 38.70
C ASP A 43 -16.68 -11.40 37.42
N PRO A 44 -17.40 -12.53 37.54
CA PRO A 44 -17.68 -13.40 36.41
C PRO A 44 -18.53 -12.71 35.35
N GLU A 45 -19.44 -11.81 35.74
CA GLU A 45 -20.27 -11.04 34.81
C GLU A 45 -19.41 -10.10 33.97
N GLY A 46 -18.55 -9.28 34.58
CA GLY A 46 -17.61 -8.43 33.87
C GLY A 46 -16.65 -9.23 32.98
N ALA A 47 -16.16 -10.37 33.46
CA ALA A 47 -15.32 -11.27 32.67
C ALA A 47 -16.05 -11.81 31.44
N SER A 48 -17.33 -12.17 31.55
CA SER A 48 -18.13 -12.67 30.42
C SER A 48 -18.32 -11.61 29.33
N VAL A 49 -18.51 -10.34 29.71
CA VAL A 49 -18.61 -9.22 28.76
C VAL A 49 -17.29 -9.03 28.03
N LYS A 50 -16.15 -9.13 28.73
CA LYS A 50 -14.82 -9.06 28.10
C LYS A 50 -14.55 -10.25 27.17
N LEU A 51 -14.93 -11.48 27.54
CA LEU A 51 -14.82 -12.64 26.64
C LEU A 51 -15.68 -12.48 25.38
N CYS A 52 -16.88 -11.92 25.52
CA CYS A 52 -17.76 -11.58 24.40
C CYS A 52 -17.11 -10.53 23.48
N GLY A 53 -16.56 -9.46 24.05
CA GLY A 53 -15.82 -8.43 23.30
C GLY A 53 -14.59 -8.99 22.57
N ALA A 54 -13.79 -9.81 23.25
CA ALA A 54 -12.62 -10.46 22.66
C ALA A 54 -12.99 -11.35 21.48
N THR A 55 -14.01 -12.20 21.64
CA THR A 55 -14.47 -13.11 20.58
C THR A 55 -15.03 -12.34 19.39
N ALA A 56 -15.87 -11.33 19.63
CA ALA A 56 -16.44 -10.52 18.57
C ALA A 56 -15.36 -9.80 17.75
N ARG A 57 -14.38 -9.19 18.42
CA ARG A 57 -13.28 -8.51 17.71
C ARG A 57 -12.36 -9.48 16.98
N ALA A 58 -12.14 -10.68 17.50
CA ALA A 58 -11.41 -11.73 16.77
C ALA A 58 -12.15 -12.15 15.49
N VAL A 59 -13.47 -12.37 15.57
CA VAL A 59 -14.32 -12.68 14.41
C VAL A 59 -14.28 -11.54 13.38
N VAL A 60 -14.41 -10.30 13.83
CA VAL A 60 -14.33 -9.11 12.95
C VAL A 60 -12.95 -8.96 12.30
N ALA A 61 -11.87 -9.18 13.05
CA ALA A 61 -10.51 -9.16 12.49
C ALA A 61 -10.34 -10.19 11.37
N ILE A 62 -10.86 -11.41 11.55
CA ILE A 62 -10.84 -12.44 10.52
C ILE A 62 -11.68 -12.01 9.31
N ALA A 63 -12.89 -11.47 9.53
CA ALA A 63 -13.79 -11.03 8.46
C ALA A 63 -13.17 -9.90 7.61
N LEU A 64 -12.54 -8.91 8.27
CA LEU A 64 -11.82 -7.83 7.59
C LEU A 64 -10.72 -8.37 6.68
N ARG A 65 -9.99 -9.39 7.15
CA ARG A 65 -8.90 -10.00 6.39
C ARG A 65 -9.38 -10.89 5.25
N THR A 66 -10.52 -11.55 5.38
CA THR A 66 -11.10 -12.37 4.32
C THR A 66 -11.92 -11.57 3.30
N GLY A 67 -12.02 -10.24 3.46
CA GLY A 67 -12.70 -9.35 2.52
C GLY A 67 -14.22 -9.25 2.73
N VAL A 68 -14.74 -9.77 3.84
CA VAL A 68 -16.15 -9.63 4.22
C VAL A 68 -16.35 -8.26 4.87
N ARG A 69 -16.56 -7.22 4.05
CA ARG A 69 -16.59 -5.80 4.47
C ARG A 69 -17.91 -5.30 5.05
N SER A 70 -18.86 -6.17 5.38
CA SER A 70 -20.10 -5.72 6.02
C SER A 70 -19.85 -5.45 7.52
N VAL A 71 -20.02 -4.19 7.96
CA VAL A 71 -20.12 -3.74 9.38
C VAL A 71 -18.79 -3.65 10.17
N ALA A 72 -17.62 -3.76 9.52
CA ALA A 72 -16.42 -4.23 10.23
C ALA A 72 -15.35 -3.20 10.69
N SER A 73 -15.48 -1.87 10.49
CA SER A 73 -14.54 -0.91 11.13
C SER A 73 -15.01 -0.46 12.50
N ASP A 74 -16.30 -0.15 12.61
CA ASP A 74 -16.83 0.58 13.77
C ASP A 74 -16.85 -0.32 15.02
N ILE A 75 -17.04 -1.63 14.83
CA ILE A 75 -16.99 -2.63 15.91
C ILE A 75 -15.62 -2.67 16.61
N CYS A 76 -14.52 -2.41 15.90
CA CYS A 76 -13.18 -2.45 16.49
C CYS A 76 -12.96 -1.34 17.53
N GLU A 77 -13.66 -0.21 17.39
CA GLU A 77 -13.53 0.96 18.28
C GLU A 77 -14.51 0.93 19.46
N LEU A 78 -15.54 0.09 19.40
CA LEU A 78 -16.52 -0.02 20.48
C LEU A 78 -15.94 -0.68 21.73
N SER A 79 -16.42 -0.24 22.90
CA SER A 79 -16.16 -0.94 24.15
C SER A 79 -16.88 -2.29 24.17
N SER A 80 -16.39 -3.23 24.99
CA SER A 80 -16.95 -4.58 25.09
C SER A 80 -18.38 -4.53 25.64
N GLU A 81 -18.66 -3.60 26.55
CA GLU A 81 -19.98 -3.37 27.13
C GLU A 81 -20.97 -2.87 26.07
N ALA A 82 -20.55 -1.92 25.22
CA ALA A 82 -21.37 -1.44 24.10
C ALA A 82 -21.64 -2.55 23.08
N LEU A 83 -20.61 -3.32 22.74
CA LEU A 83 -20.69 -4.40 21.77
C LEU A 83 -21.58 -5.56 22.25
N CYS A 84 -21.47 -5.94 23.52
CA CYS A 84 -22.23 -7.04 24.10
C CYS A 84 -23.61 -6.64 24.63
N GLY A 85 -23.88 -5.32 24.76
CA GLY A 85 -25.18 -4.76 25.08
C GLY A 85 -26.09 -4.57 23.87
N ASP A 86 -25.54 -4.39 22.66
CA ASP A 86 -26.32 -4.17 21.44
C ASP A 86 -26.64 -5.49 20.71
N ARG A 87 -27.92 -5.87 20.71
CA ARG A 87 -28.40 -7.10 20.09
C ARG A 87 -28.26 -7.11 18.56
N SER A 88 -28.29 -5.95 17.91
CA SER A 88 -28.07 -5.85 16.45
C SER A 88 -26.62 -6.22 16.12
N LEU A 89 -25.65 -5.64 16.84
CA LEU A 89 -24.23 -5.93 16.64
C LEU A 89 -23.90 -7.39 16.93
N LEU A 90 -24.47 -7.99 17.98
CA LEU A 90 -24.32 -9.41 18.27
C LEU A 90 -24.82 -10.31 17.13
N ASN A 91 -25.95 -9.95 16.50
CA ASN A 91 -26.47 -10.70 15.35
C ASN A 91 -25.56 -10.56 14.12
N ASP A 92 -24.97 -9.39 13.91
CA ASP A 92 -24.00 -9.17 12.82
C ASP A 92 -22.73 -10.00 13.05
N VAL A 93 -22.19 -10.01 14.27
CA VAL A 93 -21.04 -10.86 14.62
C VAL A 93 -21.36 -12.34 14.45
N LYS A 94 -22.55 -12.78 14.87
CA LYS A 94 -23.02 -14.17 14.66
C LYS A 94 -23.08 -14.53 13.17
N ARG A 95 -23.57 -13.62 12.34
CA ARG A 95 -23.62 -13.80 10.89
C ARG A 95 -22.22 -13.88 10.30
N LEU A 96 -21.30 -13.01 10.73
CA LEU A 96 -19.89 -13.05 10.32
C LEU A 96 -19.23 -14.37 10.74
N ALA A 97 -19.41 -14.81 11.97
CA ALA A 97 -18.90 -16.08 12.47
C ALA A 97 -19.39 -17.27 11.62
N THR A 98 -20.67 -17.25 11.21
CA THR A 98 -21.25 -18.25 10.31
C THR A 98 -20.60 -18.23 8.92
N ILE A 99 -20.30 -17.03 8.38
CA ILE A 99 -19.64 -16.88 7.07
C ILE A 99 -18.18 -17.34 7.14
N ILE A 100 -17.48 -17.05 8.23
CA ILE A 100 -16.05 -17.39 8.43
C ILE A 100 -15.87 -18.92 8.53
N GLY A 101 -16.75 -19.60 9.26
CA GLY A 101 -16.76 -21.05 9.35
C GLY A 101 -17.05 -21.59 10.75
N GLU A 102 -17.04 -22.90 10.86
CA GLU A 102 -17.50 -23.63 12.05
C GLU A 102 -16.69 -23.30 13.31
N SER A 103 -15.37 -23.07 13.18
CA SER A 103 -14.50 -22.66 14.30
C SER A 103 -15.01 -21.36 14.95
N ALA A 104 -15.18 -20.31 14.14
CA ALA A 104 -15.65 -19.00 14.60
C ALA A 104 -17.07 -19.07 15.16
N ARG A 105 -17.95 -19.85 14.52
CA ARG A 105 -19.31 -20.06 14.98
C ARG A 105 -19.35 -20.77 16.34
N SER A 106 -18.61 -21.86 16.52
CA SER A 106 -18.54 -22.60 17.77
C SER A 106 -18.00 -21.74 18.91
N SER A 107 -16.96 -20.93 18.65
CA SER A 107 -16.43 -20.01 19.65
C SER A 107 -17.44 -18.93 20.02
N TRP A 108 -18.18 -18.40 19.04
CA TRP A 108 -19.25 -17.43 19.28
C TRP A 108 -20.38 -18.01 20.12
N ASP A 109 -20.93 -19.18 19.74
CA ASP A 109 -22.03 -19.84 20.46
C ASP A 109 -21.62 -20.19 21.90
N SER A 110 -20.34 -20.55 22.12
CA SER A 110 -19.78 -20.79 23.45
C SER A 110 -19.83 -19.56 24.35
N VAL A 111 -19.55 -18.37 23.83
CA VAL A 111 -19.53 -17.13 24.61
C VAL A 111 -20.92 -16.51 24.73
N GLU A 112 -21.77 -16.67 23.71
CA GLU A 112 -23.20 -16.33 23.79
C GLU A 112 -23.90 -17.09 24.93
N THR A 113 -23.48 -18.33 25.20
CA THR A 113 -23.97 -19.10 26.36
C THR A 113 -23.65 -18.40 27.68
N LEU A 114 -22.46 -17.81 27.84
CA LEU A 114 -22.12 -17.03 29.04
C LEU A 114 -23.03 -15.81 29.20
N ARG A 115 -23.35 -15.14 28.10
CA ARG A 115 -24.26 -13.98 28.10
C ARG A 115 -25.67 -14.38 28.56
N VAL A 116 -26.17 -15.53 28.12
CA VAL A 116 -27.46 -16.06 28.56
C VAL A 116 -27.43 -16.38 30.05
N LEU A 117 -26.39 -17.07 30.53
CA LEU A 117 -26.23 -17.38 31.96
C LEU A 117 -26.13 -16.11 32.83
N ALA A 118 -25.44 -15.07 32.34
CA ALA A 118 -25.33 -13.78 33.02
C ALA A 118 -26.70 -13.11 33.14
N LEU A 119 -27.49 -13.08 32.06
CA LEU A 119 -28.84 -12.52 32.06
C LEU A 119 -29.81 -13.28 32.97
N GLU A 120 -29.59 -14.59 33.14
CA GLU A 120 -30.36 -15.41 34.07
C GLU A 120 -29.90 -15.26 35.53
N GLY A 121 -28.80 -14.55 35.80
CA GLY A 121 -28.20 -14.45 37.14
C GLY A 121 -27.64 -15.78 37.64
N ARG A 122 -27.23 -16.66 36.73
CA ARG A 122 -26.75 -18.03 36.99
C ARG A 122 -25.30 -18.25 36.54
N LEU A 123 -24.60 -17.16 36.25
CA LEU A 123 -23.24 -17.25 35.75
C LEU A 123 -22.27 -17.48 36.91
N GLU A 124 -21.57 -18.62 36.89
CA GLU A 124 -20.54 -18.94 37.86
C GLU A 124 -19.13 -18.66 37.30
N PRO A 125 -18.13 -18.39 38.17
CA PRO A 125 -16.73 -18.24 37.77
C PRO A 125 -16.19 -19.40 36.92
N GLU A 126 -16.65 -20.61 37.20
CA GLU A 126 -16.23 -21.85 36.53
C GLU A 126 -16.71 -21.89 35.08
N ASP A 127 -17.89 -21.34 34.79
CA ASP A 127 -18.42 -21.24 33.43
C ASP A 127 -17.52 -20.35 32.58
N VAL A 128 -17.12 -19.20 33.12
CA VAL A 128 -16.21 -18.24 32.49
C VAL A 128 -14.85 -18.90 32.24
N LYS A 129 -14.23 -19.48 33.28
CA LYS A 129 -12.91 -20.13 33.18
C LYS A 129 -12.87 -21.21 32.12
N ALA A 130 -13.93 -22.01 32.01
CA ALA A 130 -14.01 -23.07 31.02
C ALA A 130 -14.05 -22.55 29.57
N ARG A 131 -14.41 -21.27 29.34
CA ARG A 131 -14.49 -20.68 27.99
C ARG A 131 -13.29 -19.82 27.63
N ILE A 132 -12.41 -19.49 28.57
CA ILE A 132 -11.17 -18.75 28.30
C ILE A 132 -10.36 -19.44 27.20
N GLY A 133 -10.14 -20.75 27.30
CA GLY A 133 -9.38 -21.50 26.29
C GLY A 133 -10.04 -21.49 24.90
N VAL A 134 -11.37 -21.44 24.83
CA VAL A 134 -12.10 -21.32 23.55
C VAL A 134 -11.84 -19.94 22.92
N VAL A 135 -11.86 -18.89 23.73
CA VAL A 135 -11.58 -17.52 23.27
C VAL A 135 -10.11 -17.33 22.90
N GLU A 136 -9.18 -17.89 23.68
CA GLU A 136 -7.75 -17.92 23.36
C GLU A 136 -7.48 -18.52 21.98
N ASN A 137 -8.15 -19.62 21.65
CA ASN A 137 -7.99 -20.30 20.36
C ASN A 137 -8.44 -19.41 19.19
N ILE A 138 -9.61 -18.79 19.26
CA ILE A 138 -10.11 -17.95 18.16
C ILE A 138 -9.33 -16.63 18.04
N VAL A 139 -8.88 -16.05 19.15
CA VAL A 139 -8.00 -14.85 19.15
C VAL A 139 -6.64 -15.20 18.52
N SER A 140 -6.07 -16.36 18.87
CA SER A 140 -4.82 -16.85 18.28
C SER A 140 -4.97 -17.14 16.78
N GLU A 141 -6.08 -17.77 16.37
CA GLU A 141 -6.41 -17.98 14.95
C GLU A 141 -6.49 -16.64 14.22
N ALA A 142 -7.21 -15.67 14.78
CA ALA A 142 -7.35 -14.34 14.20
C ALA A 142 -6.00 -13.63 14.05
N GLN A 143 -5.15 -13.67 15.09
CA GLN A 143 -3.80 -13.13 15.05
C GLN A 143 -2.97 -13.78 13.94
N SER A 144 -2.99 -15.11 13.82
CA SER A 144 -2.25 -15.83 12.78
C SER A 144 -2.65 -15.38 11.36
N LYS A 145 -3.96 -15.19 11.11
CA LYS A 145 -4.48 -14.76 9.81
C LYS A 145 -4.15 -13.29 9.51
N VAL A 146 -4.20 -12.42 10.52
CA VAL A 146 -3.84 -11.00 10.39
C VAL A 146 -2.34 -10.85 10.13
N SER A 147 -1.48 -11.54 10.88
CA SER A 147 -0.02 -11.48 10.74
C SER A 147 0.53 -12.16 9.47
N HIS A 148 -0.05 -13.28 9.01
CA HIS A 148 0.41 -13.92 7.78
C HIS A 148 0.09 -13.10 6.52
N SER A 149 -0.98 -12.31 6.53
CA SER A 149 -1.42 -11.57 5.33
C SER A 149 -0.62 -10.28 5.09
N SER A 150 -0.09 -9.64 6.14
CA SER A 150 0.78 -8.47 5.99
C SER A 150 2.10 -8.85 5.30
N VAL A 151 2.70 -9.96 5.71
CA VAL A 151 3.90 -10.52 5.07
C VAL A 151 3.62 -10.97 3.63
N PHE A 152 2.46 -11.60 3.39
CA PHE A 152 2.06 -12.03 2.05
C PHE A 152 1.82 -10.83 1.12
N SER A 153 1.16 -9.78 1.59
CA SER A 153 0.89 -8.56 0.82
C SER A 153 2.18 -7.82 0.48
N VAL A 154 3.11 -7.70 1.43
CA VAL A 154 4.45 -7.14 1.19
C VAL A 154 5.21 -7.99 0.17
N LYS A 155 5.15 -9.33 0.27
CA LYS A 155 5.78 -10.24 -0.69
C LYS A 155 5.22 -10.05 -2.09
N THR A 156 3.90 -9.95 -2.25
CA THR A 156 3.29 -9.69 -3.57
C THR A 156 3.62 -8.31 -4.13
N GLY A 157 3.71 -7.28 -3.26
CA GLY A 157 4.17 -5.95 -3.65
C GLY A 157 5.63 -5.97 -4.12
N LEU A 158 6.49 -6.69 -3.40
CA LEU A 158 7.91 -6.85 -3.74
C LEU A 158 8.09 -7.57 -5.09
N GLU A 159 7.34 -8.63 -5.36
CA GLU A 159 7.38 -9.32 -6.66
C GLU A 159 6.90 -8.42 -7.81
N THR A 160 5.98 -7.50 -7.54
CA THR A 160 5.52 -6.52 -8.54
C THR A 160 6.61 -5.49 -8.84
N VAL A 161 7.22 -4.91 -7.80
CA VAL A 161 8.35 -3.98 -7.94
C VAL A 161 9.53 -4.64 -8.65
N ARG A 162 9.80 -5.92 -8.35
CA ARG A 162 10.84 -6.70 -9.03
C ARG A 162 10.56 -6.81 -10.53
N ARG A 163 9.33 -7.14 -10.91
CA ARG A 163 8.92 -7.24 -12.32
C ARG A 163 9.06 -5.90 -13.05
N ASP A 164 8.68 -4.81 -12.39
CA ASP A 164 8.81 -3.46 -12.96
C ASP A 164 10.28 -3.05 -13.15
N LEU A 165 11.16 -3.41 -12.20
CA LEU A 165 12.60 -3.20 -12.32
C LEU A 165 13.21 -4.00 -13.47
N GLU A 166 12.79 -5.25 -13.66
CA GLU A 166 13.21 -6.07 -14.81
C GLU A 166 12.74 -5.45 -16.13
N GLY A 167 11.50 -4.95 -16.19
CA GLY A 167 10.98 -4.23 -17.35
C GLY A 167 11.74 -2.93 -17.65
N LEU A 168 12.09 -2.16 -16.61
CA LEU A 168 12.92 -0.96 -16.77
C LEU A 168 14.32 -1.29 -17.27
N ARG A 169 14.92 -2.38 -16.77
CA ARG A 169 16.24 -2.85 -17.21
C ARG A 169 16.26 -3.17 -18.70
N GLU A 170 15.25 -3.90 -19.19
CA GLU A 170 15.14 -4.22 -20.63
C GLU A 170 14.94 -2.96 -21.48
N ARG A 171 14.15 -2.00 -21.02
CA ARG A 171 13.99 -0.71 -21.71
C ARG A 171 15.29 0.09 -21.77
N LEU A 172 16.07 0.07 -20.67
CA LEU A 172 17.34 0.77 -20.59
C LEU A 172 18.37 0.15 -21.54
N LYS A 173 18.39 -1.18 -21.65
CA LYS A 173 19.20 -1.90 -22.63
C LYS A 173 18.81 -1.56 -24.08
N GLY A 174 17.51 -1.53 -24.39
CA GLY A 174 17.04 -1.11 -25.72
C GLY A 174 17.40 0.35 -26.05
N LEU A 175 17.43 1.23 -25.04
CA LEU A 175 17.90 2.60 -25.21
C LEU A 175 19.40 2.65 -25.51
N GLU A 176 20.21 1.86 -24.82
CA GLU A 176 21.65 1.74 -25.06
C GLU A 176 21.96 1.27 -26.49
N ASP A 177 21.23 0.26 -26.97
CA ASP A 177 21.33 -0.22 -28.36
C ASP A 177 20.94 0.88 -29.36
N THR A 178 19.90 1.65 -29.06
CA THR A 178 19.44 2.77 -29.90
C THR A 178 20.50 3.89 -29.96
N VAL A 179 21.09 4.26 -28.82
CA VAL A 179 22.16 5.26 -28.76
C VAL A 179 23.38 4.79 -29.56
N THR A 180 23.74 3.51 -29.43
CA THR A 180 24.85 2.92 -30.19
C THR A 180 24.59 2.96 -31.70
N SER A 181 23.37 2.67 -32.12
CA SER A 181 22.95 2.80 -33.52
C SER A 181 23.04 4.24 -34.02
N ILE A 182 22.54 5.20 -33.23
CA ILE A 182 22.64 6.64 -33.56
C ILE A 182 24.10 7.05 -33.71
N LEU A 183 24.98 6.70 -32.78
CA LEU A 183 26.41 7.03 -32.84
C LEU A 183 27.06 6.46 -34.11
N ASN A 184 26.74 5.22 -34.48
CA ASN A 184 27.21 4.63 -35.73
C ASN A 184 26.71 5.41 -36.96
N THR A 185 25.43 5.78 -37.01
CA THR A 185 24.89 6.58 -38.13
C THR A 185 25.52 7.97 -38.21
N LEU A 186 25.79 8.62 -37.08
CA LEU A 186 26.47 9.90 -37.00
C LEU A 186 27.89 9.82 -37.56
N SER A 187 28.63 8.76 -37.23
CA SER A 187 29.97 8.54 -37.79
C SER A 187 29.97 8.43 -39.32
N VAL A 188 28.93 7.81 -39.91
CA VAL A 188 28.75 7.70 -41.36
C VAL A 188 28.47 9.06 -41.98
N VAL A 189 27.61 9.86 -41.35
CA VAL A 189 27.30 11.22 -41.81
C VAL A 189 28.54 12.12 -41.75
N GLU A 190 29.28 12.08 -40.65
CA GLU A 190 30.52 12.86 -40.47
C GLU A 190 31.55 12.54 -41.56
N ASN A 191 31.75 11.24 -41.86
CA ASN A 191 32.62 10.81 -42.95
C ASN A 191 32.17 11.36 -44.31
N ARG A 192 30.86 11.33 -44.62
CA ARG A 192 30.31 11.87 -45.87
C ARG A 192 30.44 13.39 -45.98
N VAL A 193 30.24 14.13 -44.89
CA VAL A 193 30.41 15.59 -44.86
C VAL A 193 31.88 15.96 -45.06
N SER A 194 32.80 15.25 -44.39
CA SER A 194 34.25 15.41 -44.58
C SER A 194 34.68 15.16 -46.03
N GLU A 195 34.12 14.14 -46.67
CA GLU A 195 34.39 13.84 -48.08
C GLU A 195 33.84 14.92 -49.01
N SER A 196 32.61 15.40 -48.76
CA SER A 196 31.99 16.48 -49.53
C SER A 196 32.79 17.79 -49.42
N GLY A 197 33.28 18.13 -48.23
CA GLY A 197 34.16 19.30 -48.02
C GLY A 197 35.49 19.19 -48.78
N ARG A 198 36.08 17.99 -48.84
CA ARG A 198 37.28 17.73 -49.65
C ARG A 198 37.02 17.90 -51.15
N ILE A 199 35.86 17.45 -51.63
CA ILE A 199 35.45 17.61 -53.04
C ILE A 199 35.25 19.10 -53.37
N LEU A 200 34.50 19.84 -52.55
CA LEU A 200 34.28 21.28 -52.73
C LEU A 200 35.59 22.06 -52.75
N SER A 201 36.52 21.74 -51.84
CA SER A 201 37.85 22.35 -51.82
C SER A 201 38.62 22.12 -53.13
N ARG A 202 38.54 20.91 -53.70
CA ARG A 202 39.16 20.59 -55.00
C ARG A 202 38.50 21.36 -56.15
N VAL A 203 37.16 21.40 -56.20
CA VAL A 203 36.41 22.12 -57.23
C VAL A 203 36.76 23.62 -57.20
N VAL A 204 36.71 24.25 -56.02
CA VAL A 204 37.07 25.66 -55.86
C VAL A 204 38.51 25.90 -56.35
N ARG A 205 39.46 25.04 -55.99
CA ARG A 205 40.87 25.17 -56.42
C ARG A 205 41.05 25.05 -57.95
N ILE A 206 40.24 24.24 -58.63
CA ILE A 206 40.28 24.08 -60.10
C ILE A 206 39.64 25.27 -60.83
N PHE A 207 38.49 25.75 -60.34
CA PHE A 207 37.73 26.80 -61.03
C PHE A 207 38.20 28.22 -60.71
N TRP A 208 38.85 28.45 -59.57
CA TRP A 208 39.40 29.76 -59.19
C TRP A 208 40.32 30.40 -60.24
N PRO A 209 41.31 29.72 -60.84
CA PRO A 209 42.14 30.33 -61.88
C PRO A 209 41.32 30.65 -63.15
N LEU A 210 40.33 29.84 -63.50
CA LEU A 210 39.45 30.08 -64.65
C LEU A 210 38.60 31.34 -64.48
N THR A 211 38.01 31.55 -63.30
CA THR A 211 37.22 32.75 -63.03
C THR A 211 38.10 34.01 -63.03
N VAL A 212 39.33 33.93 -62.51
CA VAL A 212 40.31 35.02 -62.58
C VAL A 212 40.68 35.33 -64.03
N VAL A 213 40.94 34.31 -64.87
CA VAL A 213 41.27 34.51 -66.29
C VAL A 213 40.11 35.16 -67.05
N ILE A 214 38.88 34.69 -66.86
CA ILE A 214 37.69 35.28 -67.49
C ILE A 214 37.55 36.76 -67.08
N LEU A 215 37.71 37.07 -65.79
CA LEU A 215 37.65 38.45 -65.29
C LEU A 215 38.70 39.34 -65.98
N VAL A 216 39.93 38.86 -66.10
CA VAL A 216 41.02 39.59 -66.79
C VAL A 216 40.68 39.84 -68.25
N VAL A 217 40.16 38.83 -68.97
CA VAL A 217 39.75 38.97 -70.38
C VAL A 217 38.63 40.00 -70.51
N VAL A 218 37.60 39.95 -69.66
CA VAL A 218 36.50 40.92 -69.65
C VAL A 218 37.02 42.34 -69.43
N ILE A 219 37.94 42.54 -68.48
CA ILE A 219 38.56 43.85 -68.22
C ILE A 219 39.32 44.37 -69.45
N ILE A 220 40.08 43.50 -70.13
CA ILE A 220 40.83 43.85 -71.34
C ILE A 220 39.89 44.26 -72.48
N VAL A 221 38.87 43.45 -72.76
CA VAL A 221 37.87 43.73 -73.82
C VAL A 221 37.12 45.03 -73.53
N THR A 222 36.70 45.25 -72.29
CA THR A 222 36.02 46.47 -71.87
C THR A 222 36.90 47.70 -72.10
N ARG A 223 38.19 47.63 -71.75
CA ARG A 223 39.15 48.73 -72.00
C ARG A 223 39.41 48.98 -73.49
N LEU A 224 39.37 47.95 -74.33
CA LEU A 224 39.51 48.08 -75.77
C LEU A 224 38.31 48.75 -76.42
N LEU A 225 37.09 48.47 -75.94
CA LEU A 225 35.85 49.07 -76.46
C LEU A 225 35.62 50.53 -76.02
N LEU A 226 36.29 50.96 -74.95
CA LEU A 226 36.22 52.33 -74.41
C LEU A 226 37.29 53.29 -74.96
N ARG A 227 38.14 52.82 -75.88
CA ARG A 227 39.12 53.63 -76.61
C ARG A 227 38.63 53.90 -78.02
#